data_AF-A0AAE0RJX0-F1
#
_entry.id   AF-A0AAE0RJX0-F1
#
_cell.length_a   1.000
_cell.length_b   1.000
_cell.length_c   1.000
_cell.angle_alpha   90.00
_cell.angle_beta   90.00
_cell.angle_gamma   90.00
#
_symmetry.space_group_name_H-M   'P 1'
#
loop_
_entity.id
_entity.type
_entity.pdbx_description
1 polymer ?
#
loop_
_entity_poly.entity_id
_entity_poly.type
_entity_poly.pdbx_seq_one_letter_code
_entity_poly.pdbx_strand_id
1 'polypeptide(L)'
;MSHTRGVKSTPDEGELAVEERSEVRVHGVKLNDSPVLVSRRDEDKRCMADTQDKTPDETFEVKLNYISDSVPLYQEYWLKCMKAELQKAQLKKLVHIVEAPCQSAVPSPVAPVPACATSPSGLDVAPYALWQQLPEVKRQNLVHTLTARDIRHQEATFELIVSEASYQKSLRVAVGLFQSSAQLKQTLTPVQNHVLFSNLKEVCKVSEGFLQDLETRLGQNVVMSKIGDVVLNHKAMFRRVYVPYVTNMMYQETLIAKLLQENRKFVQALKKLEKDPACQRQTLKSFLILPFQRITRLRLILEIVVECDLNVQQMKQTEELVSLEKLLDFGNVKSVPLIASGRYLIQAGPLKKLTVKSNQTSGSMVSSTDIFLHLFNDLLLLSVKKYDCHKYGINEH
;
A
#
# COMPACT_ATOMS: atom_id res chain seq x y z
N MET A 1 -37.30 -10.69 -68.65
CA MET A 1 -36.56 -9.44 -68.92
C MET A 1 -35.27 -9.48 -68.11
N SER A 2 -34.15 -9.12 -68.74
CA SER A 2 -32.81 -8.87 -68.15
C SER A 2 -32.01 -10.15 -67.77
N HIS A 3 -31.05 -10.70 -68.55
CA HIS A 3 -29.72 -10.20 -68.99
C HIS A 3 -28.82 -9.73 -67.83
N THR A 4 -27.54 -10.09 -67.66
CA THR A 4 -26.62 -11.11 -68.21
C THR A 4 -25.33 -11.09 -67.36
N ARG A 5 -24.59 -12.21 -67.34
CA ARG A 5 -23.11 -12.36 -67.24
C ARG A 5 -22.34 -11.73 -66.07
N GLY A 6 -21.80 -12.61 -65.23
CA GLY A 6 -20.54 -12.39 -64.51
C GLY A 6 -19.33 -12.80 -65.37
N VAL A 7 -18.27 -11.99 -65.32
CA VAL A 7 -16.94 -12.28 -65.88
C VAL A 7 -15.89 -11.93 -64.83
N LYS A 8 -14.88 -12.81 -64.76
CA LYS A 8 -13.63 -12.80 -63.97
C LYS A 8 -12.84 -11.48 -64.00
N SER A 9 -12.08 -11.22 -62.94
CA SER A 9 -10.70 -10.69 -63.00
C SER A 9 -9.98 -10.93 -61.67
N THR A 10 -8.65 -11.07 -61.78
CA THR A 10 -7.68 -11.67 -60.85
C THR A 10 -6.98 -10.59 -59.98
N PRO A 11 -5.77 -10.84 -59.42
CA PRO A 11 -5.46 -10.77 -57.99
C PRO A 11 -4.78 -9.46 -57.57
N ASP A 12 -4.70 -9.21 -56.25
CA ASP A 12 -3.87 -8.11 -55.72
C ASP A 12 -2.64 -8.69 -55.01
N GLU A 13 -1.48 -8.17 -55.42
CA GLU A 13 -0.15 -8.49 -54.91
C GLU A 13 0.09 -7.70 -53.62
N GLY A 14 0.63 -8.38 -52.60
CA GLY A 14 1.00 -7.80 -51.32
C GLY A 14 2.29 -8.42 -50.82
N GLU A 15 3.38 -7.82 -51.25
CA GLU A 15 4.80 -8.06 -51.02
C GLU A 15 5.16 -8.33 -49.53
N LEU A 16 5.74 -9.50 -49.24
CA LEU A 16 6.33 -9.86 -47.95
C LEU A 16 7.84 -9.62 -48.01
N ALA A 17 8.28 -8.51 -47.43
CA ALA A 17 9.70 -8.24 -47.19
C ALA A 17 10.21 -9.04 -45.97
N VAL A 18 11.31 -9.73 -46.21
CA VAL A 18 12.18 -10.48 -45.29
C VAL A 18 13.29 -9.54 -44.79
N GLU A 19 13.83 -9.85 -43.60
CA GLU A 19 15.00 -9.28 -42.87
C GLU A 19 14.59 -8.56 -41.57
N GLU A 20 15.20 -8.77 -40.40
CA GLU A 20 16.48 -9.37 -40.05
C GLU A 20 16.38 -9.82 -38.57
N ARG A 21 16.74 -11.07 -38.25
CA ARG A 21 16.93 -11.54 -36.87
C ARG A 21 18.42 -11.50 -36.55
N SER A 22 18.82 -10.60 -35.66
CA SER A 22 20.19 -10.54 -35.15
C SER A 22 20.42 -11.65 -34.11
N GLU A 23 21.11 -12.72 -34.53
CA GLU A 23 21.71 -13.72 -33.64
C GLU A 23 23.01 -13.18 -33.04
N VAL A 24 23.10 -13.07 -31.71
CA VAL A 24 24.36 -12.82 -31.02
C VAL A 24 25.01 -14.17 -30.71
N ARG A 25 26.11 -14.43 -31.42
CA ARG A 25 26.96 -15.62 -31.35
C ARG A 25 27.99 -15.45 -30.23
N VAL A 26 27.84 -16.16 -29.11
CA VAL A 26 28.88 -16.25 -28.07
C VAL A 26 29.77 -17.47 -28.38
N HIS A 27 31.06 -17.22 -28.62
CA HIS A 27 32.07 -18.26 -28.77
C HIS A 27 32.38 -18.90 -27.41
N GLY A 28 32.31 -20.23 -27.36
CA GLY A 28 32.71 -21.02 -26.22
C GLY A 28 34.22 -21.21 -26.11
N VAL A 29 34.67 -21.47 -24.89
CA VAL A 29 35.90 -22.20 -24.60
C VAL A 29 35.49 -23.44 -23.80
N LYS A 30 35.71 -24.62 -24.37
CA LYS A 30 35.64 -25.93 -23.71
C LYS A 30 36.95 -26.19 -22.99
N LEU A 31 36.89 -26.84 -21.82
CA LEU A 31 37.80 -27.93 -21.45
C LEU A 31 37.04 -28.94 -20.57
N ASN A 32 37.13 -30.21 -20.94
CA ASN A 32 36.68 -31.41 -20.22
C ASN A 32 37.50 -31.59 -18.91
N ASP A 33 37.21 -32.44 -17.92
CA ASP A 33 36.83 -33.86 -17.94
C ASP A 33 36.10 -34.29 -16.64
N SER A 34 35.23 -35.30 -16.81
CA SER A 34 34.64 -36.17 -15.78
C SER A 34 35.60 -37.38 -15.53
N PRO A 35 35.26 -38.46 -14.78
CA PRO A 35 34.14 -38.73 -13.84
C PRO A 35 34.63 -39.41 -12.55
N VAL A 36 33.72 -39.86 -11.65
CA VAL A 36 33.66 -41.25 -11.14
C VAL A 36 32.37 -41.47 -10.32
N LEU A 37 31.68 -42.56 -10.67
CA LEU A 37 30.49 -43.15 -10.06
C LEU A 37 30.80 -43.79 -8.69
N VAL A 38 29.78 -43.99 -7.85
CA VAL A 38 29.32 -45.32 -7.34
C VAL A 38 28.10 -45.15 -6.41
N SER A 39 27.31 -46.21 -6.37
CA SER A 39 25.89 -46.35 -6.04
C SER A 39 25.66 -47.11 -4.71
N ARG A 40 24.36 -47.25 -4.34
CA ARG A 40 23.70 -48.21 -3.39
C ARG A 40 23.30 -47.60 -2.03
N ARG A 41 22.01 -47.51 -1.65
CA ARG A 41 20.86 -48.46 -1.45
C ARG A 41 20.73 -48.96 0.00
N ASP A 42 19.58 -48.59 0.57
CA ASP A 42 18.61 -49.37 1.38
C ASP A 42 18.89 -49.86 2.82
N GLU A 43 17.80 -49.72 3.60
CA GLU A 43 17.34 -50.42 4.82
C GLU A 43 17.87 -49.99 6.20
N ASP A 44 16.97 -49.45 7.06
CA ASP A 44 16.38 -50.28 8.12
C ASP A 44 15.17 -49.64 8.85
N LYS A 45 14.23 -50.51 9.25
CA LYS A 45 12.95 -50.25 9.95
C LYS A 45 13.03 -50.70 11.43
N ARG A 46 12.15 -50.11 12.27
CA ARG A 46 11.69 -50.51 13.65
C ARG A 46 12.61 -50.12 14.82
N CYS A 47 12.13 -49.76 16.03
CA CYS A 47 10.84 -49.93 16.71
C CYS A 47 10.62 -48.92 17.86
N MET A 48 9.37 -48.88 18.37
CA MET A 48 8.77 -48.02 19.41
C MET A 48 9.20 -48.29 20.87
N ALA A 49 9.13 -47.24 21.73
CA ALA A 49 8.56 -47.18 23.11
C ALA A 49 9.17 -45.96 23.86
N ASP A 50 8.48 -44.83 23.96
CA ASP A 50 7.64 -44.37 25.09
C ASP A 50 8.37 -44.11 26.43
N THR A 51 8.56 -42.84 26.77
CA THR A 51 8.35 -42.31 28.13
C THR A 51 8.06 -40.81 27.99
N GLN A 52 6.84 -40.44 28.37
CA GLN A 52 6.33 -39.08 28.51
C GLN A 52 7.10 -38.29 29.58
N ASP A 53 7.46 -37.04 29.27
CA ASP A 53 7.30 -35.95 30.24
C ASP A 53 6.82 -34.67 29.52
N LYS A 54 5.95 -33.94 30.20
CA LYS A 54 4.99 -32.95 29.70
C LYS A 54 5.58 -31.53 29.71
N THR A 55 5.55 -30.89 28.53
CA THR A 55 5.07 -29.52 28.15
C THR A 55 5.14 -28.37 29.17
N PRO A 56 5.40 -27.12 28.72
CA PRO A 56 4.69 -26.48 27.58
C PRO A 56 5.62 -25.83 26.56
N ASP A 57 5.57 -26.23 25.28
CA ASP A 57 4.64 -25.73 24.26
C ASP A 57 4.13 -24.30 24.55
N GLU A 58 5.03 -23.34 24.34
CA GLU A 58 4.69 -21.93 24.17
C GLU A 58 3.90 -21.77 22.87
N THR A 59 2.62 -22.14 22.90
CA THR A 59 1.64 -21.58 21.98
C THR A 59 1.58 -20.08 22.25
N PHE A 60 2.34 -19.32 21.45
CA PHE A 60 2.19 -17.88 21.33
C PHE A 60 0.84 -17.62 20.63
N GLU A 61 -0.24 -17.71 21.40
CA GLU A 61 -1.57 -17.35 20.97
C GLU A 61 -1.60 -15.81 20.87
N VAL A 62 -1.22 -15.27 19.70
CA VAL A 62 -1.46 -13.87 19.39
C VAL A 62 -2.97 -13.72 19.28
N LYS A 63 -3.59 -13.32 20.40
CA LYS A 63 -4.98 -12.90 20.46
C LYS A 63 -5.10 -11.64 19.60
N LEU A 64 -5.59 -11.80 18.37
CA LEU A 64 -5.78 -10.69 17.44
C LEU A 64 -6.90 -9.80 18.01
N ASN A 65 -6.52 -8.64 18.55
CA ASN A 65 -7.44 -7.77 19.29
C ASN A 65 -8.51 -7.11 18.39
N TYR A 66 -8.29 -7.03 17.08
CA TYR A 66 -9.24 -6.39 16.15
C TYR A 66 -10.05 -7.39 15.35
N ILE A 67 -9.60 -8.64 15.19
CA ILE A 67 -10.46 -9.73 14.68
C ILE A 67 -11.33 -10.26 15.82
N SER A 68 -12.21 -9.41 16.34
CA SER A 68 -13.33 -9.87 17.17
C SER A 68 -14.55 -10.15 16.29
N ASP A 69 -15.55 -10.83 16.84
CA ASP A 69 -16.84 -11.03 16.17
C ASP A 69 -17.53 -9.71 15.76
N SER A 70 -17.12 -8.57 16.33
CA SER A 70 -17.71 -7.27 16.07
C SER A 70 -17.40 -6.70 14.68
N VAL A 71 -16.28 -7.07 14.04
CA VAL A 71 -15.91 -6.53 12.71
C VAL A 71 -16.90 -7.00 11.64
N PRO A 72 -17.56 -6.11 10.87
CA PRO A 72 -18.50 -6.49 9.82
C PRO A 72 -17.80 -7.21 8.66
N LEU A 73 -18.56 -7.87 7.79
CA LEU A 73 -18.01 -8.33 6.51
C LEU A 73 -17.55 -7.14 5.67
N TYR A 74 -16.50 -7.34 4.87
CA TYR A 74 -15.92 -6.29 4.02
C TYR A 74 -16.94 -5.63 3.09
N GLN A 75 -17.91 -6.39 2.57
CA GLN A 75 -18.98 -5.87 1.73
C GLN A 75 -19.82 -4.80 2.45
N GLU A 76 -20.10 -5.02 3.75
CA GLU A 76 -20.87 -4.09 4.58
C GLU A 76 -20.00 -2.91 5.04
N TYR A 77 -18.77 -3.20 5.49
CA TYR A 77 -17.78 -2.18 5.82
C TYR A 77 -17.62 -1.18 4.67
N TRP A 78 -17.38 -1.69 3.47
CA TRP A 78 -17.16 -0.90 2.26
C TRP A 78 -18.38 -0.07 1.87
N LEU A 79 -19.57 -0.67 1.88
CA LEU A 79 -20.80 0.04 1.54
C LEU A 79 -21.06 1.22 2.48
N LYS A 80 -20.76 1.05 3.77
CA LYS A 80 -20.93 2.11 4.77
C LYS A 80 -19.90 3.23 4.60
N CYS A 81 -18.62 2.89 4.38
CA CYS A 81 -17.58 3.87 4.09
C CYS A 81 -17.90 4.68 2.82
N MET A 82 -18.31 4.02 1.73
CA MET A 82 -18.70 4.73 0.51
C MET A 82 -19.93 5.62 0.71
N LYS A 83 -20.96 5.16 1.44
CA LYS A 83 -22.13 5.98 1.75
C LYS A 83 -21.75 7.21 2.57
N ALA A 84 -20.86 7.07 3.55
CA ALA A 84 -20.38 8.20 4.35
C ALA A 84 -19.59 9.21 3.50
N GLU A 85 -18.72 8.74 2.60
CA GLU A 85 -17.98 9.62 1.69
C GLU A 85 -18.91 10.31 0.68
N LEU A 86 -19.91 9.61 0.13
CA LEU A 86 -20.91 10.20 -0.74
C LEU A 86 -21.73 11.27 -0.02
N GLN A 87 -22.16 11.01 1.22
CA GLN A 87 -22.87 11.98 2.05
C GLN A 87 -22.01 13.21 2.37
N LYS A 88 -20.73 13.02 2.72
CA LYS A 88 -19.78 14.13 2.92
C LYS A 88 -19.60 14.94 1.64
N ALA A 89 -19.49 14.29 0.48
CA ALA A 89 -19.35 14.96 -0.82
C ALA A 89 -20.63 15.74 -1.19
N GLN A 90 -21.81 15.19 -0.94
CA GLN A 90 -23.09 15.87 -1.12
C GLN A 90 -23.23 17.07 -0.17
N LEU A 91 -22.83 16.92 1.10
CA LEU A 91 -22.86 18.00 2.08
C LEU A 91 -21.86 19.12 1.73
N LYS A 92 -20.64 18.78 1.29
CA LYS A 92 -19.66 19.76 0.77
C LYS A 92 -20.21 20.49 -0.46
N LYS A 93 -20.91 19.79 -1.35
CA LYS A 93 -21.57 20.40 -2.52
C LYS A 93 -22.71 21.34 -2.10
N LEU A 94 -23.43 21.03 -1.02
CA LEU A 94 -24.44 21.91 -0.42
C LEU A 94 -23.81 23.14 0.27
N VAL A 95 -22.71 22.97 1.01
CA VAL A 95 -21.97 24.08 1.64
C VAL A 95 -21.46 25.07 0.59
N HIS A 96 -20.92 24.58 -0.53
CA HIS A 96 -20.50 25.43 -1.65
C HIS A 96 -21.66 26.17 -2.37
N ILE A 97 -22.91 25.70 -2.24
CA ILE A 97 -24.10 26.39 -2.76
C ILE A 97 -24.58 27.47 -1.79
N VAL A 98 -24.30 27.31 -0.49
CA VAL A 98 -24.65 28.29 0.56
C VAL A 98 -23.59 29.38 0.70
N GLU A 99 -22.35 29.15 0.24
CA GLU A 99 -21.25 30.12 0.26
C GLU A 99 -21.11 30.93 -1.04
N ALA A 100 -22.14 31.71 -1.38
CA ALA A 100 -22.07 32.82 -2.34
C ALA A 100 -22.99 33.98 -1.85
N PRO A 101 -22.59 35.25 -2.02
CA PRO A 101 -21.94 36.05 -0.99
C PRO A 101 -22.93 36.85 -0.14
N CYS A 102 -22.79 36.78 1.18
CA CYS A 102 -23.22 37.86 2.07
C CYS A 102 -22.12 38.11 3.11
N GLN A 103 -21.62 39.34 3.13
CA GLN A 103 -20.73 39.86 4.15
C GLN A 103 -21.47 39.99 5.49
N SER A 104 -20.82 39.56 6.58
CA SER A 104 -20.72 40.22 7.90
C SER A 104 -20.53 39.20 9.02
N ALA A 105 -19.93 39.70 10.10
CA ALA A 105 -19.24 38.96 11.15
C ALA A 105 -20.14 38.19 12.15
N VAL A 106 -19.44 37.54 13.11
CA VAL A 106 -19.84 36.90 14.39
C VAL A 106 -20.21 35.39 14.37
N PRO A 107 -20.03 34.64 15.50
CA PRO A 107 -19.34 33.35 15.53
C PRO A 107 -20.33 32.17 15.47
N SER A 108 -19.91 31.07 14.84
CA SER A 108 -20.73 29.87 14.74
C SER A 108 -20.98 29.21 16.11
N PRO A 109 -22.22 28.74 16.39
CA PRO A 109 -22.53 27.99 17.59
C PRO A 109 -22.06 26.53 17.45
N VAL A 110 -21.49 26.01 18.53
CA VAL A 110 -21.15 24.60 18.72
C VAL A 110 -22.45 23.79 18.69
N ALA A 111 -22.64 22.94 17.67
CA ALA A 111 -23.76 22.01 17.64
C ALA A 111 -23.48 20.80 18.57
N PRO A 112 -24.52 20.24 19.23
CA PRO A 112 -24.35 19.26 20.31
C PRO A 112 -24.09 17.85 19.76
N VAL A 113 -23.16 17.17 20.41
CA VAL A 113 -22.87 15.74 20.24
C VAL A 113 -24.03 14.94 20.85
N PRO A 114 -24.57 13.89 20.19
CA PRO A 114 -25.58 13.06 20.83
C PRO A 114 -24.95 12.27 21.98
N ALA A 115 -25.52 12.46 23.17
CA ALA A 115 -25.11 11.83 24.40
C ALA A 115 -25.34 10.31 24.39
N CYS A 116 -24.40 9.65 25.07
CA CYS A 116 -24.30 8.24 25.37
C CYS A 116 -25.59 7.63 25.95
N ALA A 117 -25.93 6.41 25.54
CA ALA A 117 -26.68 5.47 26.36
C ALA A 117 -25.73 4.30 26.71
N THR A 118 -25.56 4.09 28.01
CA THR A 118 -24.62 3.18 28.67
C THR A 118 -24.89 1.70 28.41
N SER A 119 -23.82 0.92 28.29
CA SER A 119 -23.71 -0.46 28.79
C SER A 119 -22.23 -0.76 29.14
N PRO A 120 -21.96 -1.62 30.14
CA PRO A 120 -20.66 -1.67 30.82
C PRO A 120 -19.67 -2.70 30.26
N SER A 121 -18.39 -2.39 30.46
CA SER A 121 -17.19 -3.24 30.60
C SER A 121 -16.93 -4.35 29.56
N GLY A 122 -16.02 -4.01 28.64
CA GLY A 122 -15.30 -4.87 27.71
C GLY A 122 -14.68 -3.95 26.66
N LEU A 123 -13.43 -4.16 26.23
CA LEU A 123 -12.78 -3.34 25.19
C LEU A 123 -13.49 -3.58 23.83
N ASP A 124 -14.72 -3.11 23.69
CA ASP A 124 -15.50 -3.19 22.47
C ASP A 124 -15.24 -1.92 21.67
N VAL A 125 -14.13 -1.93 20.93
CA VAL A 125 -13.86 -0.88 19.95
C VAL A 125 -14.90 -1.05 18.85
N ALA A 126 -15.77 -0.05 18.68
CA ALA A 126 -16.82 -0.10 17.67
C ALA A 126 -16.21 -0.48 16.30
N PRO A 127 -16.90 -1.27 15.46
CA PRO A 127 -16.33 -1.86 14.24
C PRO A 127 -15.95 -0.85 13.14
N TYR A 128 -16.17 0.43 13.41
CA TYR A 128 -15.96 1.58 12.55
C TYR A 128 -15.18 2.68 13.28
N ALA A 129 -14.41 2.30 14.30
CA ALA A 129 -13.67 3.25 15.08
C ALA A 129 -12.71 4.03 14.18
N LEU A 130 -12.66 5.33 14.37
CA LEU A 130 -11.54 6.14 13.91
C LEU A 130 -10.33 5.82 14.78
N TRP A 131 -9.12 6.01 14.28
CA TRP A 131 -7.90 5.87 15.07
C TRP A 131 -7.97 6.74 16.33
N GLN A 132 -8.47 7.97 16.20
CA GLN A 132 -8.71 8.90 17.31
C GLN A 132 -9.63 8.36 18.41
N GLN A 133 -10.47 7.37 18.10
CA GLN A 133 -11.42 6.81 19.05
C GLN A 133 -10.82 5.71 19.93
N LEU A 134 -9.61 5.23 19.60
CA LEU A 134 -8.91 4.22 20.38
C LEU A 134 -8.68 4.70 21.83
N PRO A 135 -8.92 3.84 22.84
CA PRO A 135 -8.77 4.22 24.25
C PRO A 135 -7.38 4.77 24.57
N GLU A 136 -6.35 4.14 24.01
CA GLU A 136 -4.96 4.52 24.20
C GLU A 136 -4.65 5.90 23.63
N VAL A 137 -5.24 6.24 22.47
CA VAL A 137 -5.08 7.54 21.82
C VAL A 137 -5.70 8.66 22.64
N LYS A 138 -6.91 8.42 23.18
CA LYS A 138 -7.58 9.36 24.09
C LYS A 138 -6.81 9.53 25.38
N ARG A 139 -6.35 8.43 25.97
CA ARG A 139 -5.60 8.41 27.24
C ARG A 139 -4.29 9.21 27.15
N GLN A 140 -3.61 9.12 26.01
CA GLN A 140 -2.37 9.86 25.76
C GLN A 140 -2.57 11.28 25.20
N ASN A 141 -3.82 11.72 25.00
CA ASN A 141 -4.16 13.03 24.45
C ASN A 141 -3.49 13.35 23.08
N LEU A 142 -3.28 12.32 22.25
CA LEU A 142 -2.49 12.44 21.02
C LEU A 142 -3.19 13.31 19.96
N VAL A 143 -4.52 13.34 19.95
CA VAL A 143 -5.31 14.16 19.01
C VAL A 143 -4.99 15.65 19.14
N HIS A 144 -4.63 16.11 20.33
CA HIS A 144 -4.26 17.50 20.58
C HIS A 144 -2.76 17.77 20.43
N THR A 145 -1.94 16.71 20.40
CA THR A 145 -0.47 16.81 20.33
C THR A 145 0.04 16.70 18.89
N LEU A 146 -0.65 15.91 18.06
CA LEU A 146 -0.27 15.64 16.68
C LEU A 146 -0.80 16.71 15.72
N THR A 147 -0.08 16.90 14.60
CA THR A 147 -0.56 17.76 13.52
C THR A 147 -1.76 17.14 12.81
N ALA A 148 -2.58 17.96 12.13
CA ALA A 148 -3.69 17.45 11.31
C ALA A 148 -3.24 16.45 10.23
N ARG A 149 -2.02 16.62 9.70
CA ARG A 149 -1.39 15.67 8.76
C ARG A 149 -1.07 14.35 9.45
N ASP A 150 -0.45 14.38 10.63
CA ASP A 150 -0.10 13.15 11.35
C ASP A 150 -1.34 12.37 11.75
N ILE A 151 -2.39 13.08 12.19
CA ILE A 151 -3.71 12.49 12.42
C ILE A 151 -4.22 11.82 11.13
N ARG A 152 -4.17 12.50 9.98
CA ARG A 152 -4.60 11.92 8.69
C ARG A 152 -3.79 10.66 8.35
N HIS A 153 -2.47 10.68 8.56
CA HIS A 153 -1.61 9.52 8.38
C HIS A 153 -2.03 8.34 9.29
N GLN A 154 -2.28 8.62 10.57
CA GLN A 154 -2.71 7.59 11.52
C GLN A 154 -4.08 7.02 11.17
N GLU A 155 -5.03 7.86 10.77
CA GLU A 155 -6.36 7.41 10.30
C GLU A 155 -6.25 6.52 9.05
N ALA A 156 -5.45 6.92 8.05
CA ALA A 156 -5.25 6.11 6.85
C ALA A 156 -4.57 4.77 7.16
N THR A 157 -3.57 4.79 8.05
CA THR A 157 -2.89 3.57 8.49
C THR A 157 -3.82 2.67 9.27
N PHE A 158 -4.65 3.21 10.16
CA PHE A 158 -5.62 2.41 10.91
C PHE A 158 -6.74 1.86 10.03
N GLU A 159 -7.22 2.65 9.06
CA GLU A 159 -8.19 2.20 8.05
C GLU A 159 -7.67 1.01 7.25
N LEU A 160 -6.37 0.98 6.92
CA LEU A 160 -5.73 -0.17 6.28
C LEU A 160 -5.91 -1.45 7.11
N ILE A 161 -5.70 -1.38 8.43
CA ILE A 161 -5.79 -2.53 9.35
C ILE A 161 -7.24 -3.00 9.49
N VAL A 162 -8.16 -2.09 9.83
CA VAL A 162 -9.57 -2.44 10.06
C VAL A 162 -10.23 -3.00 8.79
N SER A 163 -9.91 -2.40 7.64
CA SER A 163 -10.41 -2.87 6.36
C SER A 163 -9.79 -4.21 5.95
N GLU A 164 -8.52 -4.48 6.29
CA GLU A 164 -7.89 -5.79 6.08
C GLU A 164 -8.51 -6.87 6.98
N ALA A 165 -8.79 -6.56 8.25
CA ALA A 165 -9.51 -7.47 9.16
C ALA A 165 -10.90 -7.84 8.63
N SER A 166 -11.66 -6.84 8.15
CA SER A 166 -12.97 -7.06 7.53
C SER A 166 -12.86 -7.91 6.26
N TYR A 167 -11.84 -7.67 5.43
CA TYR A 167 -11.56 -8.44 4.22
C TYR A 167 -11.21 -9.90 4.53
N GLN A 168 -10.32 -10.11 5.50
CA GLN A 168 -9.93 -11.45 5.94
C GLN A 168 -11.12 -12.23 6.50
N LYS A 169 -12.01 -11.59 7.27
CA LYS A 169 -13.27 -12.22 7.74
C LYS A 169 -14.12 -12.70 6.56
N SER A 170 -14.31 -11.85 5.54
CA SER A 170 -15.06 -12.24 4.34
C SER A 170 -14.38 -13.36 3.54
N LEU A 171 -13.05 -13.36 3.42
CA LEU A 171 -12.32 -14.44 2.76
C LEU A 171 -12.46 -15.77 3.51
N ARG A 172 -12.40 -15.75 4.84
CA ARG A 172 -12.62 -16.94 5.67
C ARG A 172 -14.01 -17.53 5.45
N VAL A 173 -15.05 -16.70 5.34
CA VAL A 173 -16.40 -17.17 4.96
C VAL A 173 -16.39 -17.78 3.56
N ALA A 174 -15.78 -17.10 2.57
CA ALA A 174 -15.70 -17.60 1.19
C ALA A 174 -15.03 -18.98 1.09
N VAL A 175 -13.90 -19.16 1.79
CA VAL A 175 -13.13 -20.41 1.78
C VAL A 175 -13.79 -21.48 2.65
N GLY A 176 -14.23 -21.14 3.85
CA GLY A 176 -14.77 -22.09 4.83
C GLY A 176 -16.17 -22.58 4.45
N LEU A 177 -17.08 -21.66 4.15
CA LEU A 177 -18.49 -21.99 3.90
C LEU A 177 -18.75 -22.44 2.46
N PHE A 178 -18.15 -21.78 1.47
CA PHE A 178 -18.44 -22.09 0.06
C PHE A 178 -17.42 -23.05 -0.54
N GLN A 179 -16.14 -22.69 -0.58
CA GLN A 179 -15.12 -23.49 -1.27
C GLN A 179 -14.90 -24.88 -0.63
N SER A 180 -15.05 -24.97 0.69
CA SER A 180 -14.88 -26.23 1.43
C SER A 180 -16.18 -27.04 1.58
N SER A 181 -17.31 -26.56 1.07
CA SER A 181 -18.59 -27.27 1.13
C SER A 181 -18.59 -28.52 0.25
N ALA A 182 -18.71 -29.69 0.87
CA ALA A 182 -18.86 -30.95 0.16
C ALA A 182 -20.11 -30.98 -0.73
N GLN A 183 -21.24 -30.41 -0.25
CA GLN A 183 -22.50 -30.35 -1.00
C GLN A 183 -22.34 -29.51 -2.26
N LEU A 184 -21.67 -28.35 -2.18
CA LEU A 184 -21.44 -27.51 -3.36
C LEU A 184 -20.45 -28.18 -4.32
N LYS A 185 -19.35 -28.73 -3.79
CA LYS A 185 -18.29 -29.38 -4.57
C LYS A 185 -18.80 -30.57 -5.39
N GLN A 186 -19.75 -31.35 -4.86
CA GLN A 186 -20.38 -32.46 -5.58
C GLN A 186 -21.21 -32.03 -6.80
N THR A 187 -21.56 -30.75 -6.91
CA THR A 187 -22.34 -30.22 -8.05
C THR A 187 -21.46 -29.69 -9.19
N LEU A 188 -20.13 -29.70 -9.01
CA LEU A 188 -19.14 -29.11 -9.91
C LEU A 188 -18.16 -30.17 -10.41
N THR A 189 -17.69 -30.04 -11.65
CA THR A 189 -16.51 -30.78 -12.09
C THR A 189 -15.24 -30.23 -11.44
N PRO A 190 -14.13 -31.00 -11.38
CA PRO A 190 -12.86 -30.49 -10.84
C PRO A 190 -12.38 -29.20 -11.53
N VAL A 191 -12.56 -29.12 -12.84
CA VAL A 191 -12.22 -27.93 -13.64
C VAL A 191 -13.12 -26.75 -13.28
N GLN A 192 -14.43 -26.95 -13.20
CA GLN A 192 -15.36 -25.90 -12.79
C GLN A 192 -15.06 -25.39 -11.38
N ASN A 193 -14.75 -26.28 -10.45
CA ASN A 193 -14.38 -25.91 -9.09
C ASN A 193 -13.08 -25.08 -9.07
N HIS A 194 -12.09 -25.46 -9.88
CA HIS A 194 -10.86 -24.69 -10.01
C HIS A 194 -11.10 -23.31 -10.65
N VAL A 195 -11.89 -23.20 -11.72
CA VAL A 195 -12.24 -21.91 -12.33
C VAL A 195 -13.06 -21.05 -11.37
N LEU A 196 -13.99 -21.65 -10.62
CA LEU A 196 -14.89 -20.93 -9.72
C LEU A 196 -14.17 -20.34 -8.50
N PHE A 197 -13.15 -21.00 -7.96
CA PHE A 197 -12.46 -20.52 -6.75
C PHE A 197 -10.99 -20.13 -6.99
N SER A 198 -10.42 -20.43 -8.15
CA SER A 198 -9.02 -20.17 -8.48
C SER A 198 -8.08 -20.57 -7.33
N ASN A 199 -7.16 -19.70 -6.96
CA ASN A 199 -6.27 -19.77 -5.81
C ASN A 199 -6.77 -18.95 -4.60
N LEU A 200 -8.09 -18.94 -4.35
CA LEU A 200 -8.68 -18.16 -3.24
C LEU A 200 -8.12 -18.51 -1.86
N LYS A 201 -7.72 -19.76 -1.63
CA LYS A 201 -7.12 -20.19 -0.36
C LYS A 201 -5.78 -19.51 -0.13
N GLU A 202 -4.98 -19.39 -1.17
CA GLU A 202 -3.69 -18.72 -1.14
C GLU A 202 -3.87 -17.22 -0.94
N VAL A 203 -4.88 -16.60 -1.57
CA VAL A 203 -5.27 -15.20 -1.32
C VAL A 203 -5.63 -14.99 0.16
N CYS A 204 -6.47 -15.86 0.72
CA CYS A 204 -6.87 -15.84 2.14
C CYS A 204 -5.67 -15.99 3.10
N LYS A 205 -4.70 -16.84 2.76
CA LYS A 205 -3.50 -17.04 3.58
C LYS A 205 -2.56 -15.84 3.55
N VAL A 206 -2.36 -15.23 2.38
CA VAL A 206 -1.49 -14.06 2.26
C VAL A 206 -2.09 -12.83 2.95
N SER A 207 -3.40 -12.63 2.82
CA SER A 207 -4.14 -11.58 3.57
C SER A 207 -4.04 -11.78 5.08
N GLU A 208 -4.11 -13.03 5.57
CA GLU A 208 -3.91 -13.36 6.99
C GLU A 208 -2.54 -12.90 7.53
N GLY A 209 -1.46 -13.28 6.83
CA GLY A 209 -0.11 -12.90 7.24
C GLY A 209 0.12 -11.39 7.19
N PHE A 210 -0.43 -10.72 6.17
CA PHE A 210 -0.36 -9.26 6.08
C PHE A 210 -1.08 -8.59 7.25
N LEU A 211 -2.30 -9.04 7.58
CA LEU A 211 -3.06 -8.53 8.71
C LEU A 211 -2.32 -8.75 10.04
N GLN A 212 -1.72 -9.92 10.24
CA GLN A 212 -0.96 -10.23 11.45
C GLN A 212 0.21 -9.26 11.65
N ASP A 213 0.96 -8.94 10.60
CA ASP A 213 2.08 -8.00 10.67
C ASP A 213 1.59 -6.56 10.93
N LEU A 214 0.46 -6.17 10.32
CA LEU A 214 -0.19 -4.88 10.57
C LEU A 214 -0.65 -4.74 12.04
N GLU A 215 -1.33 -5.75 12.58
CA GLU A 215 -1.79 -5.77 13.97
C GLU A 215 -0.62 -5.79 14.95
N THR A 216 0.46 -6.50 14.62
CA THR A 216 1.70 -6.48 15.40
C THR A 216 2.29 -5.07 15.48
N ARG A 217 2.32 -4.33 14.36
CA ARG A 217 2.79 -2.93 14.34
C ARG A 217 1.93 -2.04 15.23
N LEU A 218 0.61 -2.17 15.17
CA LEU A 218 -0.31 -1.41 16.01
C LEU A 218 -0.15 -1.75 17.50
N GLY A 219 0.07 -3.03 17.82
CA GLY A 219 0.31 -3.50 19.18
C GLY A 219 1.61 -3.00 19.79
N GLN A 220 2.63 -2.73 18.97
CA GLN A 220 3.90 -2.15 19.42
C GLN A 220 3.77 -0.66 19.77
N ASN A 221 3.06 0.11 18.95
CA ASN A 221 2.80 1.53 19.20
C ASN A 221 1.54 2.00 18.47
N VAL A 222 0.66 2.66 19.21
CA VAL A 222 -0.58 3.23 18.66
C VAL A 222 -0.31 4.34 17.63
N VAL A 223 0.81 5.06 17.77
CA VAL A 223 1.32 5.98 16.73
C VAL A 223 2.22 5.18 15.81
N MET A 224 1.63 4.70 14.72
CA MET A 224 2.32 3.86 13.75
C MET A 224 3.17 4.73 12.83
N SER A 225 4.48 4.53 12.90
CA SER A 225 5.42 5.10 11.95
C SER A 225 5.83 4.04 10.93
N LYS A 226 6.07 4.46 9.68
CA LYS A 226 6.64 3.65 8.60
C LYS A 226 5.90 2.34 8.33
N ILE A 227 4.59 2.35 8.08
CA ILE A 227 3.86 1.11 7.69
C ILE A 227 4.32 0.54 6.33
N GLY A 228 5.02 1.35 5.54
CA GLY A 228 5.49 0.98 4.21
C GLY A 228 6.45 -0.22 4.20
N ASP A 229 7.19 -0.49 5.28
CA ASP A 229 8.08 -1.65 5.35
C ASP A 229 7.30 -2.98 5.36
N VAL A 230 6.22 -3.07 6.14
CA VAL A 230 5.29 -4.20 6.15
C VAL A 230 4.72 -4.41 4.75
N VAL A 231 4.24 -3.34 4.11
CA VAL A 231 3.67 -3.41 2.75
C VAL A 231 4.70 -3.90 1.73
N LEU A 232 5.94 -3.43 1.81
CA LEU A 232 7.01 -3.84 0.92
C LEU A 232 7.39 -5.32 1.11
N ASN A 233 7.40 -5.82 2.34
CA ASN A 233 7.65 -7.23 2.65
C ASN A 233 6.60 -8.16 2.01
N HIS A 234 5.33 -7.72 1.93
CA HIS A 234 4.24 -8.52 1.35
C HIS A 234 4.08 -8.37 -0.18
N LYS A 235 4.70 -7.36 -0.79
CA LYS A 235 4.55 -7.02 -2.22
C LYS A 235 4.72 -8.21 -3.18
N ALA A 236 5.77 -9.00 -2.99
CA ALA A 236 6.07 -10.13 -3.87
C ALA A 236 4.98 -11.22 -3.78
N MET A 237 4.51 -11.51 -2.56
CA MET A 237 3.46 -12.49 -2.29
C MET A 237 2.12 -12.03 -2.85
N PHE A 238 1.75 -10.76 -2.66
CA PHE A 238 0.56 -10.18 -3.27
C PHE A 238 0.57 -10.32 -4.79
N ARG A 239 1.68 -9.93 -5.46
CA ARG A 239 1.79 -10.08 -6.91
C ARG A 239 1.60 -11.54 -7.33
N ARG A 240 2.21 -12.48 -6.62
CA ARG A 240 2.14 -13.91 -6.94
C ARG A 240 0.73 -14.48 -6.84
N VAL A 241 -0.07 -14.04 -5.86
CA VAL A 241 -1.39 -14.65 -5.60
C VAL A 241 -2.56 -13.87 -6.20
N TYR A 242 -2.53 -12.54 -6.23
CA TYR A 242 -3.66 -11.74 -6.74
C TYR A 242 -3.71 -11.68 -8.25
N VAL A 243 -2.56 -11.66 -8.94
CA VAL A 243 -2.52 -11.63 -10.42
C VAL A 243 -3.29 -12.82 -11.03
N PRO A 244 -2.96 -14.10 -10.71
CA PRO A 244 -3.69 -15.23 -11.28
C PRO A 244 -5.19 -15.23 -10.89
N TYR A 245 -5.53 -14.83 -9.65
CA TYR A 245 -6.92 -14.75 -9.22
C TYR A 245 -7.72 -13.75 -10.07
N VAL A 246 -7.21 -12.53 -10.21
CA VAL A 246 -7.88 -11.43 -10.92
C VAL A 246 -7.94 -11.71 -12.42
N THR A 247 -6.89 -12.29 -13.00
CA THR A 247 -6.91 -12.73 -14.42
C THR A 247 -7.98 -13.80 -14.66
N ASN A 248 -8.23 -14.69 -13.69
CA ASN A 248 -9.27 -15.72 -13.79
C ASN A 248 -10.71 -15.17 -13.61
N MET A 249 -10.87 -13.94 -13.14
CA MET A 249 -12.17 -13.40 -12.71
C MET A 249 -13.24 -13.36 -13.81
N MET A 250 -12.86 -13.11 -15.06
CA MET A 250 -13.82 -13.12 -16.18
C MET A 250 -14.41 -14.52 -16.41
N TYR A 251 -13.57 -15.55 -16.37
CA TYR A 251 -14.01 -16.94 -16.50
C TYR A 251 -14.87 -17.39 -15.31
N GLN A 252 -14.51 -16.94 -14.10
CA GLN A 252 -15.28 -17.16 -12.88
C GLN A 252 -16.70 -16.57 -13.00
N GLU A 253 -16.83 -15.32 -13.48
CA GLU A 253 -18.13 -14.68 -13.68
C GLU A 253 -18.99 -15.41 -14.74
N THR A 254 -18.42 -15.75 -15.89
CA THR A 254 -19.13 -16.52 -16.94
C THR A 254 -19.60 -17.87 -16.41
N LEU A 255 -18.75 -18.57 -15.66
CA LEU A 255 -19.09 -19.89 -15.11
C LEU A 255 -20.22 -19.79 -14.08
N ILE A 256 -20.19 -18.80 -13.17
CA ILE A 256 -21.28 -18.58 -12.21
C ILE A 256 -22.59 -18.32 -12.94
N ALA A 257 -22.59 -17.43 -13.94
CA ALA A 257 -23.80 -17.11 -14.70
C ALA A 257 -24.40 -18.38 -15.35
N LYS A 258 -23.54 -19.21 -15.95
CA LYS A 258 -23.93 -20.49 -16.55
C LYS A 258 -24.49 -21.47 -15.52
N LEU A 259 -23.79 -21.67 -14.41
CA LEU A 259 -24.21 -22.60 -13.35
C LEU A 259 -25.54 -22.21 -12.71
N LEU A 260 -25.78 -20.90 -12.53
CA LEU A 260 -27.04 -20.39 -12.00
C LEU A 260 -28.24 -20.65 -12.93
N GLN A 261 -28.02 -20.76 -14.24
CA GLN A 261 -29.08 -21.03 -15.22
C GLN A 261 -29.27 -22.53 -15.46
N GLU A 262 -28.18 -23.29 -15.59
CA GLU A 262 -28.22 -24.65 -16.13
C GLU A 262 -28.16 -25.73 -15.05
N ASN A 263 -27.59 -25.45 -13.86
CA ASN A 263 -27.31 -26.47 -12.85
C ASN A 263 -28.20 -26.31 -11.60
N ARG A 264 -29.37 -26.94 -11.62
CA ARG A 264 -30.33 -26.89 -10.50
C ARG A 264 -29.75 -27.39 -9.17
N LYS A 265 -28.90 -28.42 -9.19
CA LYS A 265 -28.26 -28.96 -7.99
C LYS A 265 -27.33 -27.93 -7.35
N PHE A 266 -26.51 -27.27 -8.18
CA PHE A 266 -25.65 -26.18 -7.74
C PHE A 266 -26.46 -25.03 -7.13
N VAL A 267 -27.53 -24.59 -7.80
CA VAL A 267 -28.40 -23.50 -7.29
C VAL A 267 -29.02 -23.85 -5.94
N GLN A 268 -29.49 -25.08 -5.76
CA GLN A 268 -30.07 -25.53 -4.48
C GLN A 268 -29.02 -25.55 -3.36
N ALA A 269 -27.84 -26.13 -3.62
CA ALA A 269 -26.74 -26.15 -2.66
C ALA A 269 -26.30 -24.73 -2.30
N LEU A 270 -26.13 -23.85 -3.30
CA LEU A 270 -25.74 -22.46 -3.12
C LEU A 270 -26.76 -21.69 -2.29
N LYS A 271 -28.06 -21.76 -2.62
CA LYS A 271 -29.12 -21.08 -1.84
C LYS A 271 -29.19 -21.53 -0.39
N LYS A 272 -28.83 -22.78 -0.11
CA LYS A 272 -28.75 -23.28 1.26
C LYS A 272 -27.58 -22.66 2.02
N LEU A 273 -26.41 -22.56 1.38
CA LEU A 273 -25.22 -21.94 1.96
C LEU A 273 -25.42 -20.43 2.17
N GLU A 274 -26.03 -19.73 1.22
CA GLU A 274 -26.27 -18.27 1.32
C GLU A 274 -27.26 -17.88 2.44
N LYS A 275 -28.01 -18.85 2.99
CA LYS A 275 -28.87 -18.66 4.17
C LYS A 275 -28.12 -18.78 5.49
N ASP A 276 -26.87 -19.24 5.48
CA ASP A 276 -26.06 -19.35 6.67
C ASP A 276 -25.87 -17.96 7.31
N PRO A 277 -26.05 -17.80 8.63
CA PRO A 277 -25.85 -16.52 9.31
C PRO A 277 -24.48 -15.89 9.04
N ALA A 278 -23.43 -16.69 8.82
CA ALA A 278 -22.09 -16.20 8.49
C ALA A 278 -22.03 -15.44 7.17
N CYS A 279 -22.99 -15.66 6.25
CA CYS A 279 -23.09 -14.90 5.00
C CYS A 279 -23.61 -13.47 5.20
N GLN A 280 -24.35 -13.18 6.28
CA GLN A 280 -24.97 -11.88 6.52
C GLN A 280 -25.73 -11.33 5.28
N ARG A 281 -26.51 -12.22 4.63
CA ARG A 281 -27.28 -11.94 3.40
C ARG A 281 -26.45 -11.63 2.14
N GLN A 282 -25.14 -11.88 2.18
CA GLN A 282 -24.27 -11.78 1.02
C GLN A 282 -24.32 -13.04 0.16
N THR A 283 -24.14 -12.87 -1.15
CA THR A 283 -24.14 -13.96 -2.13
C THR A 283 -22.72 -14.45 -2.40
N LEU A 284 -22.55 -15.67 -2.91
CA LEU A 284 -21.23 -16.17 -3.32
C LEU A 284 -20.53 -15.21 -4.29
N LYS A 285 -21.27 -14.68 -5.28
CA LYS A 285 -20.71 -13.71 -6.24
C LYS A 285 -20.10 -12.49 -5.54
N SER A 286 -20.75 -11.99 -4.49
CA SER A 286 -20.26 -10.83 -3.73
C SER A 286 -18.97 -11.10 -2.94
N PHE A 287 -18.69 -12.35 -2.57
CA PHE A 287 -17.43 -12.73 -1.94
C PHE A 287 -16.31 -12.91 -2.96
N LEU A 288 -16.63 -13.48 -4.14
CA LEU A 288 -15.62 -13.81 -5.15
C LEU A 288 -15.03 -12.57 -5.85
N ILE A 289 -15.75 -11.46 -5.89
CA ILE A 289 -15.25 -10.17 -6.42
C ILE A 289 -14.29 -9.45 -5.45
N LEU A 290 -14.23 -9.85 -4.18
CA LEU A 290 -13.51 -9.12 -3.15
C LEU A 290 -12.00 -8.97 -3.41
N PRO A 291 -11.26 -9.98 -3.91
CA PRO A 291 -9.82 -9.79 -4.16
C PRO A 291 -9.49 -8.68 -5.15
N PHE A 292 -10.32 -8.49 -6.18
CA PHE A 292 -10.18 -7.36 -7.11
C PHE A 292 -10.49 -6.02 -6.45
N GLN A 293 -11.57 -5.96 -5.67
CA GLN A 293 -11.93 -4.75 -4.91
C GLN A 293 -10.87 -4.40 -3.87
N ARG A 294 -10.25 -5.40 -3.23
CA ARG A 294 -9.24 -5.17 -2.20
C ARG A 294 -7.96 -4.61 -2.79
N ILE A 295 -7.43 -5.20 -3.87
CA ILE A 295 -6.16 -4.74 -4.44
C ILE A 295 -6.26 -3.30 -5.00
N THR A 296 -7.41 -2.93 -5.55
CA THR A 296 -7.67 -1.55 -6.01
C THR A 296 -7.79 -0.57 -4.84
N ARG A 297 -8.49 -0.97 -3.78
CA ARG A 297 -8.65 -0.17 -2.57
C ARG A 297 -7.33 0.04 -1.81
N LEU A 298 -6.54 -1.02 -1.67
CA LEU A 298 -5.24 -1.00 -1.00
C LEU A 298 -4.33 0.07 -1.61
N ARG A 299 -4.30 0.18 -2.95
CA ARG A 299 -3.55 1.22 -3.65
C ARG A 299 -3.94 2.63 -3.19
N LEU A 300 -5.24 2.94 -3.13
CA LEU A 300 -5.73 4.28 -2.76
C LEU A 300 -5.36 4.65 -1.32
N ILE A 301 -5.46 3.68 -0.40
CA ILE A 301 -5.10 3.91 1.00
C ILE A 301 -3.60 4.19 1.14
N LEU A 302 -2.77 3.39 0.44
CA LEU A 302 -1.32 3.56 0.45
C LEU A 302 -0.88 4.89 -0.20
N GLU A 303 -1.58 5.37 -1.23
CA GLU A 303 -1.32 6.69 -1.82
C GLU A 303 -1.49 7.81 -0.77
N ILE A 304 -2.52 7.75 0.08
CA ILE A 304 -2.74 8.72 1.17
C ILE A 304 -1.62 8.65 2.22
N VAL A 305 -1.20 7.44 2.60
CA VAL A 305 -0.11 7.24 3.57
C VAL A 305 1.19 7.84 3.04
N VAL A 306 1.54 7.53 1.78
CA VAL A 306 2.75 8.05 1.12
C VAL A 306 2.70 9.57 0.97
N GLU A 307 1.56 10.13 0.58
CA GLU A 307 1.39 11.59 0.50
C GLU A 307 1.69 12.27 1.85
N CYS A 308 1.16 11.71 2.94
CA CYS A 308 1.41 12.24 4.28
C CYS A 308 2.91 12.14 4.66
N ASP A 309 3.57 11.03 4.36
CA ASP A 309 4.99 10.83 4.63
C ASP A 309 5.90 11.77 3.83
N LEU A 310 5.62 11.98 2.53
CA LEU A 310 6.37 12.90 1.68
C LEU A 310 6.25 14.34 2.17
N ASN A 311 5.06 14.74 2.62
CA ASN A 311 4.84 16.06 3.21
C ASN A 311 5.64 16.25 4.51
N VAL A 312 5.93 15.19 5.28
CA VAL A 312 6.85 15.26 6.44
C VAL A 312 8.25 15.61 5.98
N GLN A 313 8.75 14.93 4.94
CA GLN A 313 10.08 15.18 4.42
C GLN A 313 10.22 16.60 3.87
N GLN A 314 9.23 17.07 3.11
CA GLN A 314 9.21 18.44 2.57
C GLN A 314 9.18 19.50 3.67
N MET A 315 8.37 19.31 4.72
CA MET A 315 8.33 20.23 5.87
C MET A 315 9.68 20.29 6.59
N LYS A 316 10.34 19.14 6.82
CA LYS A 316 11.68 19.10 7.43
C LYS A 316 12.72 19.81 6.57
N GLN A 317 12.71 19.58 5.27
CA GLN A 317 13.59 20.27 4.32
C GLN A 317 13.34 21.79 4.36
N THR A 318 12.07 22.21 4.38
CA THR A 318 11.73 23.63 4.47
C THR A 318 12.18 24.26 5.80
N GLU A 319 12.04 23.56 6.92
CA GLU A 319 12.52 24.02 8.23
C GLU A 319 14.05 24.18 8.27
N GLU A 320 14.77 23.25 7.66
CA GLU A 320 16.23 23.33 7.49
C GLU A 320 16.62 24.55 6.65
N LEU A 321 15.92 24.79 5.53
CA LEU A 321 16.13 25.97 4.69
C LEU A 321 15.83 27.29 5.40
N VAL A 322 14.73 27.36 6.17
CA VAL A 322 14.37 28.52 7.00
C VAL A 322 15.44 28.79 8.05
N SER A 323 15.95 27.74 8.68
CA SER A 323 17.00 27.84 9.69
C SER A 323 18.31 28.33 9.06
N LEU A 324 18.65 27.81 7.88
CA LEU A 324 19.83 28.22 7.13
C LEU A 324 19.72 29.68 6.65
N GLU A 325 18.56 30.11 6.16
CA GLU A 325 18.33 31.50 5.73
C GLU A 325 18.60 32.52 6.84
N LYS A 326 18.26 32.20 8.09
CA LYS A 326 18.57 33.03 9.25
C LYS A 326 20.09 33.15 9.52
N LEU A 327 20.87 32.17 9.08
CA LEU A 327 22.32 32.10 9.27
C LEU A 327 23.10 32.68 8.09
N LEU A 328 22.52 32.73 6.88
CA LEU A 328 23.19 33.31 5.72
C LEU A 328 23.04 34.83 5.71
N ASP A 329 24.12 35.52 5.37
CA ASP A 329 24.15 36.97 5.20
C ASP A 329 24.71 37.29 3.82
N PHE A 330 23.84 37.77 2.94
CA PHE A 330 24.20 38.10 1.56
C PHE A 330 24.97 39.43 1.45
N GLY A 331 24.94 40.29 2.47
CA GLY A 331 25.64 41.59 2.43
C GLY A 331 25.37 42.37 1.14
N ASN A 332 26.43 42.60 0.35
CA ASN A 332 26.38 43.33 -0.93
C ASN A 332 26.18 42.40 -2.16
N VAL A 333 26.12 41.09 -1.94
CA VAL A 333 25.88 40.09 -2.99
C VAL A 333 24.38 39.96 -3.20
N LYS A 334 23.95 39.71 -4.45
CA LYS A 334 22.52 39.52 -4.76
C LYS A 334 21.95 38.39 -3.91
N SER A 335 20.84 38.65 -3.22
CA SER A 335 20.16 37.64 -2.44
C SER A 335 19.45 36.64 -3.34
N VAL A 336 19.47 35.37 -2.93
CA VAL A 336 18.74 34.28 -3.57
C VAL A 336 17.75 33.72 -2.54
N PRO A 337 16.44 33.63 -2.86
CA PRO A 337 15.46 33.12 -1.91
C PRO A 337 15.73 31.64 -1.66
N LEU A 338 16.06 31.25 -0.41
CA LEU A 338 16.34 29.85 -0.11
C LEU A 338 15.09 28.98 -0.10
N ILE A 339 13.97 29.54 0.35
CA ILE A 339 12.68 28.83 0.42
C ILE A 339 12.00 28.92 -0.94
N ALA A 340 12.31 27.96 -1.82
CA ALA A 340 11.74 27.85 -3.15
C ALA A 340 11.11 26.46 -3.36
N SER A 341 10.09 26.39 -4.21
CA SER A 341 9.43 25.11 -4.52
C SER A 341 10.44 24.11 -5.09
N GLY A 342 10.54 22.92 -4.48
CA GLY A 342 11.42 21.85 -4.93
C GLY A 342 12.91 22.01 -4.59
N ARG A 343 13.32 23.08 -3.88
CA ARG A 343 14.69 23.23 -3.38
C ARG A 343 14.88 22.48 -2.08
N TYR A 344 16.02 21.80 -1.93
CA TYR A 344 16.45 21.17 -0.68
C TYR A 344 17.96 21.13 -0.58
N LEU A 345 18.47 21.17 0.66
CA LEU A 345 19.89 21.03 0.95
C LEU A 345 20.31 19.56 0.77
N ILE A 346 21.35 19.34 -0.03
CA ILE A 346 21.97 18.02 -0.22
C ILE A 346 23.07 17.83 0.83
N GLN A 347 23.95 18.81 0.97
CA GLN A 347 25.11 18.73 1.86
C GLN A 347 25.63 20.11 2.21
N ALA A 348 26.18 20.28 3.42
CA ALA A 348 26.88 21.49 3.81
C ALA A 348 28.11 21.18 4.66
N GLY A 349 29.17 21.98 4.55
CA GLY A 349 30.39 21.75 5.31
C GLY A 349 31.59 22.64 4.96
N PRO A 350 32.64 22.63 5.80
CA PRO A 350 33.84 23.43 5.58
C PRO A 350 34.69 22.86 4.43
N LEU A 351 35.26 23.75 3.62
CA LEU A 351 36.19 23.45 2.54
C LEU A 351 37.35 24.47 2.51
N LYS A 352 38.40 24.15 1.76
CA LYS A 352 39.51 25.08 1.47
C LYS A 352 39.53 25.45 -0.02
N LYS A 353 39.33 26.73 -0.34
CA LYS A 353 39.50 27.27 -1.70
C LYS A 353 40.98 27.51 -1.95
N LEU A 354 41.56 26.77 -2.90
CA LEU A 354 42.93 27.00 -3.38
C LEU A 354 42.89 27.97 -4.57
N THR A 355 43.57 29.10 -4.47
CA THR A 355 43.71 30.08 -5.56
C THR A 355 45.15 30.06 -6.04
N VAL A 356 45.34 29.76 -7.32
CA VAL A 356 46.66 29.72 -7.96
C VAL A 356 46.86 31.00 -8.75
N LYS A 357 47.81 31.84 -8.34
CA LYS A 357 48.18 33.05 -9.09
C LYS A 357 49.44 32.74 -9.90
N SER A 358 49.34 32.83 -11.22
CA SER A 358 50.48 32.68 -12.14
C SER A 358 50.96 34.06 -12.56
N ASN A 359 52.16 34.45 -12.11
CA ASN A 359 52.85 35.61 -12.66
C ASN A 359 53.80 35.14 -13.77
N GLN A 360 53.75 35.81 -14.93
CA GLN A 360 54.53 35.42 -16.13
C GLN A 360 56.06 35.54 -15.94
N THR A 361 56.55 36.01 -14.79
CA THR A 361 57.98 36.29 -14.55
C THR A 361 58.51 35.80 -13.20
N SER A 362 57.69 35.21 -12.33
CA SER A 362 58.13 34.62 -11.05
C SER A 362 57.09 33.59 -10.62
N GLY A 363 57.55 32.42 -10.15
CA GLY A 363 56.77 31.18 -10.01
C GLY A 363 55.36 31.28 -9.39
N SER A 364 54.54 30.27 -9.67
CA SER A 364 53.14 30.22 -9.25
C SER A 364 52.98 30.25 -7.72
N MET A 365 52.16 31.17 -7.20
CA MET A 365 51.86 31.29 -5.78
C MET A 365 50.46 30.72 -5.51
N VAL A 366 50.38 29.71 -4.63
CA VAL A 366 49.12 29.09 -4.21
C VAL A 366 48.70 29.66 -2.86
N SER A 367 47.53 30.29 -2.79
CA SER A 367 46.92 30.75 -1.53
C SER A 367 45.69 29.90 -1.19
N SER A 368 45.52 29.53 0.08
CA SER A 368 44.38 28.76 0.58
C SER A 368 43.48 29.63 1.46
N THR A 369 42.17 29.58 1.25
CA THR A 369 41.17 30.28 2.09
C THR A 369 40.12 29.31 2.59
N ASP A 370 39.79 29.37 3.87
CA ASP A 370 38.70 28.56 4.45
C ASP A 370 37.34 29.12 3.99
N ILE A 371 36.49 28.24 3.46
CA ILE A 371 35.14 28.53 3.00
C ILE A 371 34.17 27.49 3.57
N PHE A 372 32.88 27.76 3.47
CA PHE A 372 31.81 26.83 3.85
C PHE A 372 30.85 26.68 2.68
N LEU A 373 30.69 25.43 2.25
CA LEU A 373 29.84 25.00 1.15
C LEU A 373 28.42 24.77 1.64
N HIS A 374 27.43 25.24 0.87
CA HIS A 374 26.03 24.82 0.98
C HIS A 374 25.58 24.33 -0.41
N LEU A 375 25.52 23.01 -0.57
CA LEU A 375 25.10 22.36 -1.80
C LEU A 375 23.61 22.04 -1.72
N PHE A 376 22.83 22.69 -2.56
CA PHE A 376 21.42 22.39 -2.81
C PHE A 376 21.30 21.55 -4.09
N ASN A 377 20.10 21.05 -4.36
CA ASN A 377 19.81 20.30 -5.58
C ASN A 377 19.89 21.12 -6.87
N ASP A 378 19.74 22.43 -6.79
CA ASP A 378 19.70 23.34 -7.93
C ASP A 378 20.61 24.58 -7.77
N LEU A 379 21.32 24.68 -6.64
CA LEU A 379 22.08 25.86 -6.25
C LEU A 379 23.33 25.45 -5.46
N LEU A 380 24.41 26.21 -5.60
CA LEU A 380 25.62 26.06 -4.81
C LEU A 380 25.95 27.41 -4.17
N LEU A 381 26.06 27.47 -2.85
CA LEU A 381 26.49 28.69 -2.16
C LEU A 381 27.84 28.49 -1.49
N LEU A 382 28.75 29.46 -1.70
CA LEU A 382 30.02 29.55 -1.00
C LEU A 382 30.00 30.71 -0.03
N SER A 383 30.32 30.41 1.22
CA SER A 383 30.28 31.38 2.30
C SER A 383 31.55 31.37 3.14
N VAL A 384 31.80 32.45 3.88
CA VAL A 384 32.85 32.52 4.90
C VAL A 384 32.19 32.77 6.24
N LYS A 385 32.58 31.99 7.25
CA LYS A 385 32.08 32.14 8.61
C LYS A 385 32.55 33.51 9.15
N LYS A 386 31.62 34.36 9.56
CA LYS A 386 31.96 35.65 10.19
C LYS A 386 32.40 35.37 11.63
N TYR A 387 33.51 35.97 12.08
CA TYR A 387 34.05 35.71 13.42
C TYR A 387 33.20 36.33 14.54
N ASP A 388 32.50 37.43 14.25
CA ASP A 388 31.74 38.21 15.25
C ASP A 388 30.25 37.84 15.36
N CYS A 389 29.75 36.96 14.50
CA CYS A 389 28.39 36.44 14.59
C CYS A 389 28.35 35.00 14.08
N HIS A 390 27.47 34.16 14.63
CA HIS A 390 27.28 32.78 14.14
C HIS A 390 26.68 32.69 12.71
N LYS A 391 26.91 33.71 11.87
CA LYS A 391 26.41 33.83 10.50
C LYS A 391 27.51 33.52 9.48
N TYR A 392 27.07 33.14 8.29
CA TYR A 392 27.91 32.87 7.13
C TYR A 392 27.71 33.97 6.09
N GLY A 393 28.75 34.75 5.81
CA GLY A 393 28.73 35.75 4.74
C GLY A 393 28.85 35.08 3.37
N ILE A 394 27.91 35.32 2.47
CA ILE A 394 27.96 34.77 1.10
C ILE A 394 29.00 35.54 0.28
N ASN A 395 29.91 34.81 -0.35
CA ASN A 395 30.93 35.40 -1.22
C ASN A 395 30.56 35.24 -2.70
N GLU A 396 30.07 34.05 -3.08
CA GLU A 396 29.80 33.64 -4.46
C GLU A 396 28.62 32.65 -4.45
N HIS A 397 27.78 32.71 -5.49
CA HIS A 397 26.65 31.79 -5.72
C HIS A 397 26.48 31.49 -7.20
#